data_AF-A0A950CM70-F1
#
_entry.id   AF-A0A950CM70-F1
#
_cell.length_a   1.000
_cell.length_b   1.000
_cell.length_c   1.000
_cell.angle_alpha   90.00
_cell.angle_beta   90.00
_cell.angle_gamma   90.00
#
_symmetry.space_group_name_H-M   'P 1'
#
loop_
_entity.id
_entity.type
_entity.pdbx_description
1 polymer ?
#
loop_
_entity_poly.entity_id
_entity_poly.type
_entity_poly.pdbx_seq_one_letter_code
_entity_poly.pdbx_strand_id
1 'polypeptide(L)'
;MPDLKSTPYKLVDAFLQVPPLAGKKPVRQLDPNIDKWFKPGEQVRQGFTVDDLVRDMDAAGVERGVMTAGVMRLPASPYSVGQGIADETYEKICGRVAEMLQQYPGRFHACFGLDPTGMMRAVRWLVRAVNEFGFRSAWI
;
A
#
# COMPACT_ATOMS: atom_id res chain seq x y z
N MET A 1 36.69 8.61 -18.41
CA MET A 1 35.51 8.58 -17.50
C MET A 1 34.28 8.69 -18.38
N PRO A 2 33.31 7.76 -18.30
CA PRO A 2 32.10 7.84 -19.10
C PRO A 2 31.32 9.11 -18.74
N ASP A 3 30.90 9.83 -19.79
CA ASP A 3 30.12 11.06 -19.74
C ASP A 3 28.75 10.76 -19.09
N LEU A 4 28.66 10.99 -17.78
CA LEU A 4 27.41 10.99 -17.01
C LEU A 4 26.61 12.24 -17.42
N LYS A 5 26.10 12.26 -18.66
CA LYS A 5 25.00 13.15 -19.02
C LYS A 5 23.90 12.87 -18.02
N SER A 6 23.63 13.84 -17.16
CA SER A 6 22.70 13.71 -16.04
C SER A 6 21.33 13.34 -16.59
N THR A 7 20.97 12.06 -16.52
CA THR A 7 19.59 11.65 -16.70
C THR A 7 18.76 12.48 -15.74
N PRO A 8 17.71 13.19 -16.20
CA PRO A 8 16.91 14.02 -15.31
C PRO A 8 16.41 13.16 -14.15
N TYR A 9 16.46 13.71 -12.93
CA TYR A 9 16.00 13.01 -11.73
C TYR A 9 14.54 12.59 -11.92
N LYS A 10 14.28 11.31 -11.70
CA LYS A 10 12.96 10.70 -11.82
C LYS A 10 12.36 10.67 -10.42
N LEU A 11 11.18 11.25 -10.26
CA LEU A 11 10.52 11.33 -8.96
C LEU A 11 10.01 9.93 -8.56
N VAL A 12 10.34 9.51 -7.34
CA VAL A 12 9.86 8.26 -6.76
C VAL A 12 9.08 8.59 -5.51
N ASP A 13 7.82 8.16 -5.46
CA ASP A 13 7.01 8.28 -4.25
C ASP A 13 7.40 7.17 -3.26
N ALA A 14 7.82 7.57 -2.06
CA ALA A 14 8.19 6.64 -1.01
C ALA A 14 6.99 5.93 -0.35
N PHE A 15 5.77 6.38 -0.63
CA PHE A 15 4.57 5.81 -0.03
C PHE A 15 3.33 5.95 -0.91
N LEU A 16 2.95 4.85 -1.56
CA LEU A 16 1.66 4.72 -2.24
C LEU A 16 0.73 3.80 -1.47
N GLN A 17 -0.53 4.24 -1.35
CA GLN A 17 -1.58 3.43 -0.75
C GLN A 17 -2.11 2.41 -1.77
N VAL A 18 -2.25 1.16 -1.33
CA VAL A 18 -2.92 0.14 -2.15
C VAL A 18 -4.41 0.51 -2.31
N PRO A 19 -4.94 0.52 -3.55
CA PRO A 19 -6.37 0.71 -3.79
C PRO A 19 -7.24 -0.22 -2.94
N PRO A 20 -8.41 0.22 -2.46
CA PRO A 20 -9.31 -0.63 -1.71
C PRO A 20 -9.65 -1.93 -2.47
N LEU A 21 -9.67 -3.07 -1.77
CA LEU A 21 -10.09 -4.34 -2.35
C LEU A 21 -11.52 -4.19 -2.93
N ALA A 22 -11.71 -4.55 -4.19
CA ALA A 22 -12.99 -4.44 -4.88
C ALA A 22 -14.10 -5.19 -4.11
N GLY A 23 -15.27 -4.56 -3.96
CA GLY A 23 -16.46 -5.17 -3.33
C GLY A 23 -16.93 -4.55 -2.02
N LYS A 24 -16.17 -3.62 -1.44
CA LYS A 24 -16.69 -2.69 -0.42
C LYS A 24 -16.13 -1.32 -0.72
N LYS A 25 -16.94 -0.39 -1.26
CA LYS A 25 -16.70 1.03 -1.02
C LYS A 25 -16.86 1.17 0.49
N PRO A 26 -15.80 1.36 1.30
CA PRO A 26 -16.04 1.74 2.66
C PRO A 26 -16.67 3.11 2.54
N VAL A 27 -17.99 3.21 2.69
CA VAL A 27 -18.58 4.48 3.09
C VAL A 27 -17.97 4.73 4.45
N ARG A 28 -16.82 5.41 4.47
CA ARG A 28 -16.22 5.89 5.70
C ARG A 28 -17.23 6.88 6.22
N GLN A 29 -17.99 6.46 7.23
CA GLN A 29 -18.80 7.37 8.01
C GLN A 29 -17.80 8.22 8.79
N LEU A 30 -17.38 9.33 8.18
CA LEU A 30 -16.46 10.27 8.77
C LEU A 30 -17.20 10.96 9.91
N ASP A 31 -16.49 11.18 11.01
CA ASP A 31 -16.99 12.04 12.07
C ASP A 31 -17.36 13.42 11.47
N PRO A 32 -18.49 14.02 11.85
CA PRO A 32 -18.93 15.30 11.30
C PRO A 32 -17.88 16.43 11.43
N ASN A 33 -17.07 16.43 12.49
CA ASN A 33 -16.00 17.40 12.67
C ASN A 33 -14.80 17.10 11.77
N ILE A 34 -14.49 15.81 11.55
CA ILE A 34 -13.43 15.41 10.62
C ILE A 34 -13.80 15.82 9.19
N ASP A 35 -15.05 15.57 8.78
CA ASP A 35 -15.52 15.94 7.45
C ASP A 35 -15.52 17.45 7.24
N LYS A 36 -15.91 18.21 8.28
CA LYS A 36 -15.90 19.68 8.28
C LYS A 36 -14.48 20.26 8.19
N TRP A 37 -13.51 19.72 8.92
CA TRP A 37 -12.19 20.33 9.06
C TRP A 37 -11.17 19.85 8.03
N PHE A 38 -11.20 18.58 7.64
CA PHE A 38 -10.16 17.98 6.79
C PHE A 38 -10.57 17.82 5.33
N LYS A 39 -11.84 18.05 4.99
CA LYS A 39 -12.40 18.03 3.62
C LYS A 39 -11.75 16.95 2.73
N PRO A 40 -11.86 15.67 3.11
CA PRO A 40 -11.16 14.60 2.40
C PRO A 40 -11.58 14.57 0.93
N GLY A 41 -10.60 14.38 0.04
CA GLY A 41 -10.83 14.30 -1.40
C GLY A 41 -11.76 13.14 -1.78
N GLU A 42 -12.37 13.21 -2.98
CA GLU A 42 -13.35 12.21 -3.41
C GLU A 42 -12.79 10.78 -3.44
N GLN A 43 -11.51 10.60 -3.75
CA GLN A 43 -10.83 9.30 -3.74
C GLN A 43 -10.83 8.65 -2.35
N VAL A 44 -10.72 9.46 -1.29
CA VAL A 44 -10.81 8.99 0.10
C VAL A 44 -12.24 8.56 0.44
N ARG A 45 -13.24 9.19 -0.16
CA ARG A 45 -14.67 8.91 0.09
C ARG A 45 -15.21 7.76 -0.76
N GLN A 46 -14.79 7.67 -2.02
CA GLN A 46 -15.37 6.78 -3.03
C GLN A 46 -14.46 5.56 -3.34
N GLY A 47 -13.20 5.60 -2.90
CA GLY A 47 -12.14 4.71 -3.36
C GLY A 47 -11.55 5.18 -4.68
N PHE A 48 -10.47 4.54 -5.12
CA PHE A 48 -9.81 4.77 -6.40
C PHE A 48 -9.34 3.43 -6.97
N THR A 49 -9.15 3.35 -8.29
CA THR A 49 -8.60 2.17 -8.97
C THR A 49 -7.08 2.28 -9.12
N VAL A 50 -6.41 1.20 -9.55
CA VAL A 50 -4.97 1.29 -9.88
C VAL A 50 -4.73 2.21 -11.08
N ASP A 51 -5.63 2.21 -12.06
CA ASP A 51 -5.53 3.06 -13.25
C ASP A 51 -5.65 4.55 -12.86
N ASP A 52 -6.53 4.87 -11.90
CA ASP A 52 -6.63 6.24 -11.34
C ASP A 52 -5.33 6.65 -10.66
N LEU A 53 -4.71 5.75 -9.87
CA LEU A 53 -3.43 6.01 -9.22
C LEU A 53 -2.33 6.28 -10.24
N VAL A 54 -2.21 5.45 -11.28
CA VAL A 54 -1.20 5.63 -12.33
C VAL A 54 -1.41 6.93 -13.09
N ARG A 55 -2.67 7.27 -13.43
CA ARG A 55 -3.01 8.55 -14.07
C ARG A 55 -2.56 9.73 -13.22
N ASP A 56 -2.80 9.69 -11.91
CA ASP A 56 -2.43 10.77 -11.01
C ASP A 56 -0.91 10.87 -10.84
N MET A 57 -0.20 9.72 -10.77
CA MET A 57 1.26 9.69 -10.78
C MET A 57 1.83 10.30 -12.07
N ASP A 58 1.26 9.98 -13.24
CA ASP A 58 1.69 10.53 -14.53
C ASP A 58 1.46 12.04 -14.59
N ALA A 59 0.30 12.53 -14.14
CA ALA A 59 -0.01 13.95 -14.06
C ALA A 59 0.93 14.72 -13.12
N ALA A 60 1.39 14.06 -12.03
CA ALA A 60 2.33 14.61 -11.07
C ALA A 60 3.81 14.45 -11.46
N GLY A 61 4.13 13.75 -12.55
CA GLY A 61 5.50 13.44 -12.95
C GLY A 61 6.22 12.44 -12.03
N VAL A 62 5.47 11.64 -11.26
CA VAL A 62 5.99 10.54 -10.43
C VAL A 62 6.26 9.34 -11.33
N GLU A 63 7.49 8.84 -11.38
CA GLU A 63 7.86 7.71 -12.24
C GLU A 63 7.64 6.35 -11.58
N ARG A 64 7.86 6.25 -10.27
CA ARG A 64 7.71 5.00 -9.53
C ARG A 64 7.17 5.28 -8.16
N GLY A 65 6.64 4.25 -7.51
CA GLY A 65 6.34 4.39 -6.08
C GLY A 65 6.38 3.09 -5.31
N VAL A 66 6.54 3.24 -3.99
CA VAL A 66 6.55 2.14 -3.04
C VAL A 66 5.12 1.84 -2.60
N MET A 67 4.56 0.76 -3.13
CA MET A 67 3.21 0.31 -2.83
C MET A 67 3.17 -0.38 -1.48
N THR A 68 2.57 0.26 -0.48
CA THR A 68 2.56 -0.24 0.89
C THR A 68 1.29 -1.02 1.17
N ALA A 69 1.41 -2.35 1.17
CA ALA A 69 0.36 -3.26 1.61
C ALA A 69 0.42 -3.45 3.12
N GLY A 70 -0.69 -3.16 3.79
CA GLY A 70 -0.82 -3.30 5.23
C GLY A 70 -2.04 -2.53 5.69
N VAL A 71 -2.77 -3.07 6.67
CA VAL A 71 -3.87 -2.34 7.27
C VAL A 71 -3.36 -1.72 8.55
N MET A 72 -3.16 -0.41 8.53
CA MET A 72 -2.89 0.35 9.75
C MET A 72 -4.20 0.39 10.55
N ARG A 73 -4.38 -0.59 11.44
CA ARG A 73 -5.48 -0.58 12.41
C ARG A 73 -4.95 -0.05 13.72
N LEU A 74 -5.74 0.82 14.36
CA LEU A 74 -5.52 1.12 15.76
C LEU A 74 -5.72 -0.21 16.53
N PRO A 75 -4.72 -0.66 17.30
CA PRO A 75 -4.89 -1.83 18.14
C PRO A 75 -6.02 -1.57 19.13
N ALA A 76 -6.84 -2.58 19.41
CA ALA A 76 -7.97 -2.45 20.33
C ALA A 76 -7.52 -2.13 21.78
N SER A 77 -6.25 -2.43 22.08
CA SER A 77 -5.61 -2.25 23.38
C SER A 77 -4.10 -2.13 23.20
N PRO A 78 -3.36 -1.43 24.09
CA PRO A 78 -1.89 -1.43 24.08
C PRO A 78 -1.27 -2.83 24.24
N TYR A 79 -2.05 -3.83 24.69
CA TYR A 79 -1.62 -5.22 24.82
C TYR A 79 -2.06 -6.11 23.65
N SER A 80 -2.51 -5.52 22.54
CA SER A 80 -2.90 -6.29 21.34
C SER A 80 -1.67 -6.97 20.74
N VAL A 81 -1.86 -8.20 20.27
CA VAL A 81 -0.81 -9.00 19.63
C VAL A 81 -1.13 -9.18 18.15
N GLY A 82 -0.25 -8.67 17.30
CA GLY A 82 -0.38 -8.68 15.85
C GLY A 82 -1.43 -7.70 15.32
N GLN A 83 -1.49 -7.57 13.99
CA GLN A 83 -2.36 -6.61 13.30
C GLN A 83 -3.87 -6.91 13.39
N GLY A 84 -4.28 -8.04 13.99
CA GLY A 84 -5.67 -8.50 13.95
C GLY A 84 -6.21 -8.74 12.54
N ILE A 85 -5.32 -8.97 11.56
CA ILE A 85 -5.66 -9.29 10.18
C ILE A 85 -5.78 -10.82 10.06
N ALA A 86 -6.86 -11.28 9.44
CA ALA A 86 -7.05 -12.70 9.12
C ALA A 86 -6.17 -13.10 7.92
N ASP A 87 -5.71 -14.35 7.88
CA ASP A 87 -4.81 -14.84 6.81
C ASP A 87 -5.43 -14.66 5.42
N GLU A 88 -6.74 -14.79 5.26
CA GLU A 88 -7.44 -14.58 3.98
C GLU A 88 -7.43 -13.11 3.55
N THR A 89 -7.43 -12.18 4.51
CA THR A 89 -7.33 -10.75 4.22
C THR A 89 -5.90 -10.39 3.83
N TYR A 90 -4.92 -10.96 4.53
CA TYR A 90 -3.51 -10.87 4.15
C TYR A 90 -3.32 -11.35 2.70
N GLU A 91 -3.84 -12.54 2.37
CA GLU A 91 -3.73 -13.15 1.04
C GLU A 91 -4.29 -12.24 -0.06
N LYS A 92 -5.49 -11.69 0.18
CA LYS A 92 -6.14 -10.77 -0.79
C LYS A 92 -5.36 -9.49 -1.00
N ILE A 93 -4.79 -8.91 0.06
CA ILE A 93 -4.01 -7.67 -0.04
C ILE A 93 -2.70 -7.94 -0.81
N CYS A 94 -1.97 -8.99 -0.44
CA CYS A 94 -0.71 -9.34 -1.10
C CYS A 94 -0.94 -9.77 -2.56
N GLY A 95 -1.96 -10.59 -2.82
CA GLY A 95 -2.36 -10.98 -4.17
C GLY A 95 -2.72 -9.78 -5.03
N ARG A 96 -3.47 -8.81 -4.49
CA ARG A 96 -3.80 -7.58 -5.22
C ARG A 96 -2.55 -6.77 -5.58
N VAL A 97 -1.58 -6.66 -4.67
CA VAL A 97 -0.31 -5.99 -4.98
C VAL A 97 0.46 -6.76 -6.05
N ALA A 98 0.50 -8.08 -5.99
CA ALA A 98 1.15 -8.90 -7.01
C ALA A 98 0.52 -8.71 -8.40
N GLU A 99 -0.82 -8.64 -8.50
CA GLU A 99 -1.52 -8.29 -9.74
C GLU A 99 -1.08 -6.92 -10.27
N MET A 100 -0.97 -5.91 -9.40
CA MET A 100 -0.55 -4.56 -9.78
C MET A 100 0.90 -4.52 -10.26
N LEU A 101 1.80 -5.29 -9.63
CA LEU A 101 3.19 -5.45 -10.10
C LEU A 101 3.25 -6.07 -11.49
N GLN A 102 2.36 -7.02 -11.81
CA GLN A 102 2.26 -7.65 -13.12
C GLN A 102 1.63 -6.72 -14.16
N GLN A 103 0.57 -5.99 -13.79
CA GLN A 103 -0.14 -5.06 -14.68
C GLN A 103 0.72 -3.84 -15.05
N TYR A 104 1.57 -3.36 -14.14
CA TYR A 104 2.46 -2.22 -14.36
C TYR A 104 3.93 -2.54 -14.01
N PRO A 105 4.63 -3.34 -14.85
CA PRO A 105 5.99 -3.76 -14.58
C PRO A 105 6.94 -2.57 -14.40
N GLY A 106 7.68 -2.56 -13.30
CA GLY A 106 8.67 -1.51 -12.99
C GLY A 106 8.09 -0.20 -12.48
N ARG A 107 6.75 -0.06 -12.42
CA ARG A 107 6.08 1.14 -11.87
C ARG A 107 6.06 1.13 -10.34
N PHE A 108 5.94 -0.05 -9.76
CA PHE A 108 5.72 -0.21 -8.33
C PHE A 108 6.78 -1.09 -7.66
N HIS A 109 7.13 -0.73 -6.43
CA HIS A 109 7.91 -1.55 -5.51
C HIS A 109 7.03 -1.96 -4.32
N ALA A 110 6.79 -3.25 -4.13
CA ALA A 110 5.92 -3.72 -3.06
C ALA A 110 6.60 -3.74 -1.69
N CYS A 111 5.93 -3.12 -0.71
CA CYS A 111 6.32 -3.02 0.69
C CYS A 111 5.21 -3.58 1.58
N PHE A 112 5.55 -4.42 2.56
CA PHE A 112 4.58 -4.97 3.50
C PHE A 112 4.71 -4.37 4.91
N GLY A 113 3.60 -3.90 5.48
CA GLY A 113 3.53 -3.47 6.87
C GLY A 113 3.38 -4.67 7.79
N LEU A 114 4.37 -4.91 8.65
CA LEU A 114 4.40 -6.02 9.60
C LEU A 114 4.17 -5.52 11.02
N ASP A 115 3.44 -6.29 11.82
CA ASP A 115 3.46 -6.11 13.27
C ASP A 115 4.37 -7.18 13.89
N PRO A 116 5.53 -6.78 14.46
CA PRO A 116 6.48 -7.72 15.04
C PRO A 116 5.92 -8.44 16.27
N THR A 117 4.89 -7.90 16.94
CA THR A 117 4.24 -8.59 18.08
C THR A 117 3.52 -9.86 17.63
N GLY A 118 3.21 -10.01 16.34
CA GLY A 118 2.72 -11.27 15.75
C GLY A 118 3.74 -12.42 15.72
N MET A 119 4.98 -12.18 16.17
CA MET A 119 6.05 -13.17 16.31
C MET A 119 6.23 -14.01 15.03
N MET A 120 6.22 -15.34 15.15
CA MET A 120 6.42 -16.24 14.02
C MET A 120 5.32 -16.16 12.95
N ARG A 121 4.14 -15.62 13.26
CA ARG A 121 3.13 -15.35 12.22
C ARG A 121 3.61 -14.23 11.29
N ALA A 122 4.17 -13.15 11.85
CA ALA A 122 4.75 -12.06 11.07
C ALA A 122 5.91 -12.54 10.19
N VAL A 123 6.78 -13.41 10.73
CA VAL A 123 7.87 -14.04 9.96
C VAL A 123 7.33 -14.85 8.79
N ARG A 124 6.33 -15.73 9.02
CA ARG A 124 5.72 -16.53 7.94
C ARG A 124 5.07 -15.66 6.88
N TRP A 125 4.36 -14.60 7.26
CA TRP A 125 3.82 -13.63 6.31
C TRP A 125 4.90 -12.91 5.52
N LEU A 126 6.01 -12.51 6.13
CA LEU A 126 7.11 -11.89 5.38
C LEU A 126 7.72 -12.86 4.37
N VAL A 127 7.96 -14.12 4.77
CA VAL A 127 8.50 -15.16 3.88
C VAL A 127 7.58 -15.38 2.67
N ARG A 128 6.27 -15.47 2.89
CA ARG A 128 5.28 -15.61 1.81
C ARG A 128 5.22 -14.35 0.93
N ALA A 129 5.20 -13.16 1.53
CA ALA A 129 5.20 -11.89 0.80
C ALA A 129 6.37 -11.81 -0.21
N VAL A 130 7.56 -12.20 0.22
CA VAL A 130 8.75 -12.21 -0.63
C VAL A 130 8.70 -13.32 -1.68
N ASN A 131 8.44 -14.56 -1.26
CA ASN A 131 8.57 -15.74 -2.13
C ASN A 131 7.41 -15.91 -3.12
N GLU A 132 6.19 -15.53 -2.74
CA GLU A 132 4.97 -15.79 -3.51
C GLU A 132 4.45 -14.53 -4.22
N PHE A 133 4.59 -13.35 -3.60
CA PHE A 133 3.96 -12.11 -4.09
C PHE A 133 4.94 -11.06 -4.63
N GLY A 134 6.25 -11.32 -4.56
CA GLY A 134 7.27 -10.44 -5.14
C GLY A 134 7.61 -9.19 -4.33
N PHE A 135 7.31 -9.18 -3.04
CA PHE A 135 7.65 -8.06 -2.15
C PHE A 135 9.17 -7.93 -1.95
N ARG A 136 9.64 -6.69 -1.83
CA ARG A 136 11.09 -6.37 -1.71
C ARG A 136 11.43 -5.50 -0.51
N SER A 137 10.43 -5.00 0.21
CA SER A 137 10.62 -4.20 1.42
C SER A 137 9.52 -4.50 2.45
N ALA A 138 9.79 -4.13 3.69
CA ALA A 138 8.82 -4.18 4.77
C ALA A 138 9.06 -3.02 5.75
N TRP A 139 8.01 -2.61 6.46
CA TRP A 139 8.08 -1.62 7.54
C TRP A 139 7.33 -2.13 8.78
N ILE A 140 7.68 -1.60 9.95
CA ILE A 140 7.14 -1.96 11.26
C ILE A 140 6.62 -0.73 12.01
#